data_AF-A0A4V2WLU8-F1
#
_entry.id   AF-A0A4V2WLU8-F1
#
_cell.length_a   1.000
_cell.length_b   1.000
_cell.length_c   1.000
_cell.angle_alpha   90.00
_cell.angle_beta   90.00
_cell.angle_gamma   90.00
#
_symmetry.space_group_name_H-M   'P 1'
#
loop_
_entity.id
_entity.type
_entity.pdbx_description
1 polymer ?
#
loop_
_entity_poly.entity_id
_entity_poly.type
_entity_poly.pdbx_seq_one_letter_code
_entity_poly.pdbx_strand_id
1 'polypeptide(L)' 'MEASELNRIGRIILDAAITVHKALGPGLLERAYVRALEVALNLRGLKTRREVMV' A
#
# COMPACT_ATOMS: atom_id res chain seq x y z
N MET A 1 3.17 -8.67 18.46
CA MET A 1 2.81 -7.31 17.99
C MET A 1 1.55 -6.92 18.72
N GLU A 2 1.56 -5.74 19.32
CA GLU A 2 0.40 -5.24 20.07
C GLU A 2 -0.68 -4.73 19.12
N ALA A 3 -1.94 -4.74 19.55
CA ALA A 3 -3.07 -4.26 18.75
C ALA A 3 -2.89 -2.79 18.28
N SER A 4 -2.27 -1.96 19.11
CA SER A 4 -1.96 -0.56 18.79
C SER A 4 -0.98 -0.43 17.62
N GLU A 5 0.02 -1.31 17.56
CA GLU A 5 1.01 -1.34 16.47
C GLU A 5 0.36 -1.78 15.15
N LEU A 6 -0.48 -2.81 15.18
CA LEU A 6 -1.22 -3.28 14.02
C LEU A 6 -2.16 -2.18 13.49
N ASN A 7 -2.85 -1.46 14.38
CA ASN A 7 -3.71 -0.33 13.99
C ASN A 7 -2.91 0.81 13.35
N ARG A 8 -1.71 1.10 13.87
CA ARG A 8 -0.81 2.10 13.27
C ARG A 8 -0.40 1.70 11.85
N ILE A 9 0.02 0.46 11.65
CA ILE A 9 0.42 -0.05 10.33
C ILE A 9 -0.79 -0.06 9.37
N GLY A 10 -1.95 -0.53 9.84
CA GLY A 10 -3.19 -0.56 9.06
C GLY A 10 -3.60 0.83 8.57
N ARG A 11 -3.48 1.86 9.41
CA ARG A 11 -3.75 3.26 9.02
C ARG A 11 -2.83 3.72 7.89
N ILE A 12 -1.54 3.42 7.98
CA ILE A 12 -0.54 3.76 6.95
C ILE A 12 -0.90 3.09 5.61
N ILE A 13 -1.31 1.81 5.65
CA ILE A 13 -1.70 1.05 4.47
C ILE A 13 -2.95 1.65 3.83
N LEU A 14 -3.98 1.95 4.63
CA LEU A 14 -5.23 2.52 4.15
C LEU A 14 -5.01 3.90 3.51
N ASP A 15 -4.25 4.77 4.17
CA ASP A 15 -3.92 6.10 3.65
C ASP A 15 -3.15 6.00 2.32
N ALA A 16 -2.21 5.04 2.21
CA ALA A 16 -1.49 4.79 0.96
C ALA A 16 -2.41 4.30 -0.17
N ALA A 17 -3.28 3.33 0.11
CA ALA A 17 -4.22 2.79 -0.88
C ALA A 17 -5.19 3.86 -1.40
N ILE A 18 -5.75 4.69 -0.52
CA ILE A 18 -6.63 5.82 -0.90
C ILE A 18 -5.86 6.84 -1.74
N THR A 19 -4.61 7.14 -1.37
CA THR A 19 -3.75 8.06 -2.16
C THR A 19 -3.56 7.55 -3.58
N VAL A 20 -3.22 6.26 -3.73
CA VAL A 20 -3.03 5.64 -5.05
C VAL A 20 -4.31 5.66 -5.86
N HIS A 21 -5.44 5.25 -5.28
CA HIS A 21 -6.70 5.22 -6.00
C HIS A 21 -7.16 6.61 -6.47
N LYS A 22 -6.98 7.65 -5.63
CA LYS A 22 -7.29 9.04 -6.01
C LYS A 22 -6.40 9.56 -7.15
N ALA A 23 -5.12 9.17 -7.16
CA ALA A 23 -4.18 9.63 -8.17
C ALA A 23 -4.34 8.89 -9.51
N LEU A 24 -4.58 7.58 -9.49
CA LEU A 24 -4.64 6.75 -10.69
C LEU A 24 -6.03 6.68 -11.33
N GLY A 25 -7.08 6.71 -10.51
CA GLY A 25 -8.44 6.40 -10.96
C GLY A 25 -8.64 4.94 -11.37
N PRO A 26 -9.89 4.54 -11.70
CA PRO A 26 -10.23 3.17 -12.05
C PRO A 26 -9.75 2.77 -13.46
N GLY A 27 -9.72 1.47 -13.75
CA GLY A 27 -9.55 0.94 -15.12
C GLY A 27 -8.12 0.61 -15.55
N LEU A 28 -7.13 0.79 -14.68
CA LEU A 28 -5.75 0.39 -14.96
C LEU A 28 -5.49 -1.08 -14.61
N LEU A 29 -4.42 -1.62 -15.20
CA LEU A 29 -3.93 -2.97 -14.90
C LEU A 29 -3.43 -3.08 -13.45
N GLU A 30 -3.54 -4.28 -12.88
CA GLU A 30 -3.03 -4.60 -11.54
C GLU A 30 -1.58 -4.16 -11.35
N ARG A 31 -0.71 -4.43 -12.33
CA ARG A 31 0.72 -4.06 -12.27
C ARG A 31 0.95 -2.56 -11.99
N ALA A 32 0.07 -1.69 -12.47
CA ALA A 32 0.15 -0.25 -12.24
C ALA A 32 -0.20 0.08 -10.79
N TYR A 33 -1.26 -0.53 -10.26
CA TYR A 33 -1.66 -0.41 -8.87
C TYR A 33 -0.61 -0.96 -7.91
N VAL A 34 -0.08 -2.17 -8.17
CA VAL A 34 0.97 -2.80 -7.37
C VAL A 34 2.20 -1.90 -7.28
N ARG A 35 2.67 -1.37 -8.42
CA ARG A 35 3.85 -0.50 -8.43
C ARG A 35 3.61 0.82 -7.70
N ALA A 36 2.45 1.44 -7.90
CA ALA A 36 2.11 2.68 -7.22
C ALA A 36 1.95 2.49 -5.70
N LEU A 37 1.34 1.39 -5.27
CA LEU A 37 1.18 1.07 -3.85
C LEU A 37 2.51 0.76 -3.18
N GLU A 38 3.38 -0.01 -3.82
CA GLU A 38 4.75 -0.26 -3.35
C GLU A 38 5.51 1.06 -3.11
N VAL A 39 5.47 1.99 -4.08
CA VAL A 39 6.08 3.32 -3.92
C VAL A 39 5.44 4.10 -2.76
N ALA A 40 4.11 4.12 -2.68
CA ALA A 40 3.39 4.87 -1.65
C ALA A 40 3.65 4.35 -0.23
N LEU A 41 3.80 3.03 -0.05
CA LEU A 41 4.14 2.38 1.22
C LEU A 41 5.61 2.60 1.58
N ASN A 42 6.52 2.49 0.60
CA ASN A 42 7.94 2.73 0.81
C ASN A 42 8.23 4.18 1.23
N LEU A 43 7.54 5.16 0.61
CA LEU A 43 7.63 6.57 1.02
C LEU A 43 7.14 6.84 2.45
N ARG A 44 6.28 5.95 2.99
CA ARG A 44 5.81 5.99 4.38
C ARG A 44 6.68 5.14 5.33
N GLY A 45 7.82 4.65 4.85
CA GLY A 45 8.80 3.90 5.65
C GLY A 45 8.49 2.43 5.83
N LEU A 46 7.47 1.88 5.14
CA LEU A 46 7.17 0.45 5.20
C LEU A 46 8.00 -0.30 4.16
N LYS A 47 8.63 -1.40 4.58
CA LYS A 47 9.27 -2.34 3.66
C LYS A 47 8.22 -3.29 3.10
N THR A 48 8.19 -3.46 1.79
CA THR A 48 7.18 -4.25 1.10
C THR A 48 7.81 -5.29 0.17
N ARG A 49 7.05 -6.35 -0.09
CA ARG A 49 7.31 -7.33 -1.15
C ARG A 49 6.00 -7.56 -1.90
N ARG A 50 6.09 -7.82 -3.19
CA ARG A 50 4.94 -8.10 -4.07
C ARG A 50 5.06 -9.50 -4.65
N GLU A 51 3.92 -10.11 -4.98
CA GLU A 51 3.84 -11.41 -5.67
C GLU A 51 4.62 -12.53 -4.93
N VAL A 52 4.52 -12.54 -3.60
CA VAL A 52 5.15 -13.58 -2.78
C VAL A 52 4.37 -14.89 -2.88
N MET A 53 5.07 -16.02 -3.02
CA MET A 53 4.44 -17.33 -2.84
C MET A 53 3.99 -17.47 -1.38
N VAL A 54 2.79 -18.03 -1.19
CA VAL A 54 2.17 -18.29 0.11
C VAL A 54 2.14 -19.78 0.38
#